data_AF-A0A7S2E266-F1
#
_entry.id   AF-A0A7S2E266-F1
#
_cell.length_a   1.000
_cell.length_b   1.000
_cell.length_c   1.000
_cell.angle_alpha   90.00
_cell.angle_beta   90.00
_cell.angle_gamma   90.00
#
_symmetry.space_group_name_H-M   'P 1'
#
loop_
_entity.id
_entity.type
_entity.pdbx_description
1 polymer ?
#
loop_
_entity_poly.entity_id
_entity_poly.type
_entity_poly.pdbx_seq_one_letter_code
_entity_poly.pdbx_strand_id
1 'polypeptide(L)'
;NGKHNMKVFEVPLSHSSLNHDDAFILDAGEKILRFYGDQASAFEKNQCNLVAEKMEAEADRCGRCKTVLVDLSNPGEETALFWKLLGGEHEIKNTEEESLLPDTFTPQLFQIKKTGENNAKAFQVPLSHLSLNNRDTFILDAGECVFRLNSICESEFEENDCKLLADKVESTASRCGRRSVVVDSAASLEETALFWKLIGGEIEREECRKSFFQNQQIEIAEELSRK
;
A
#
# COMPACT_ATOMS: atom_id res chain seq x y z
N ASN A 1 2.61 17.70 -16.71
CA ASN A 1 2.36 18.66 -15.62
C ASN A 1 1.30 18.09 -14.68
N GLY A 2 1.68 17.16 -13.81
CA GLY A 2 0.79 16.59 -12.81
C GLY A 2 0.58 17.60 -11.69
N LYS A 3 -0.67 18.04 -11.49
CA LYS A 3 -1.06 18.74 -10.26
C LYS A 3 -0.98 17.70 -9.13
N HIS A 4 0.06 17.78 -8.29
CA HIS A 4 0.08 17.07 -7.01
C HIS A 4 -1.08 17.61 -6.17
N ASN A 5 -2.16 16.84 -6.09
CA ASN A 5 -3.35 17.20 -5.34
C ASN A 5 -3.07 16.87 -3.87
N MET A 6 -2.25 17.72 -3.22
CA MET A 6 -1.90 17.54 -1.82
C MET A 6 -3.13 17.64 -0.93
N LYS A 7 -3.24 16.69 0.00
CA LYS A 7 -4.32 16.59 0.96
C LYS A 7 -3.73 16.64 2.35
N VAL A 8 -4.36 17.44 3.19
CA VAL A 8 -4.06 17.49 4.63
C VAL A 8 -5.19 16.73 5.31
N PHE A 9 -4.85 15.73 6.11
CA PHE A 9 -5.81 14.91 6.84
C PHE A 9 -5.22 14.50 8.19
N GLU A 10 -6.09 14.17 9.13
CA GLU A 10 -5.69 13.71 10.46
C GLU A 10 -5.31 12.22 10.43
N VAL A 11 -4.24 11.87 11.14
CA VAL A 11 -3.75 10.50 11.31
C VAL A 11 -3.71 10.14 12.80
N PRO A 12 -3.67 8.85 13.18
CA PRO A 12 -3.52 8.45 14.57
C PRO A 12 -2.32 9.13 15.24
N LEU A 13 -2.48 9.54 16.51
CA LEU A 13 -1.40 10.12 17.30
C LEU A 13 -0.45 9.01 17.77
N SER A 14 0.40 8.54 16.87
CA SER A 14 1.35 7.43 17.09
C SER A 14 2.60 7.63 16.26
N HIS A 15 3.76 7.20 16.78
CA HIS A 15 5.00 7.17 16.01
C HIS A 15 4.86 6.35 14.71
N SER A 16 3.97 5.36 14.69
CA SER A 16 3.69 4.53 13.51
C SER A 16 3.08 5.31 12.34
N SER A 17 2.49 6.49 12.58
CA SER A 17 1.93 7.33 11.52
C SER A 17 2.96 8.23 10.86
N LEU A 18 4.19 8.29 11.36
CA LEU A 18 5.26 9.08 10.76
C LEU A 18 5.96 8.31 9.65
N ASN A 19 6.33 9.01 8.60
CA ASN A 19 7.22 8.50 7.56
C ASN A 19 8.24 9.59 7.15
N HIS A 20 9.28 9.19 6.41
CA HIS A 20 10.30 10.14 5.91
C HIS A 20 9.85 10.91 4.65
N ASP A 21 8.78 10.50 3.97
CA ASP A 21 8.34 11.08 2.70
C ASP A 21 7.40 12.28 2.87
N ASP A 22 6.80 12.43 4.06
CA ASP A 22 5.78 13.44 4.34
C ASP A 22 6.21 14.47 5.41
N ALA A 23 5.41 15.53 5.54
CA ALA A 23 5.52 16.53 6.59
C ALA A 23 4.31 16.46 7.53
N PHE A 24 4.57 16.52 8.84
CA PHE A 24 3.56 16.29 9.87
C PHE A 24 3.40 17.51 10.79
N ILE A 25 2.18 17.69 11.29
CA ILE A 25 1.83 18.71 12.29
C ILE A 25 1.25 17.98 13.49
N LEU A 26 1.81 18.23 14.67
CA LEU A 26 1.33 17.73 15.94
C LEU A 26 0.88 18.91 16.81
N ASP A 27 -0.43 18.98 17.06
CA ASP A 27 -1.01 19.96 17.98
C ASP A 27 -0.84 19.48 19.43
N ALA A 28 0.10 20.09 20.15
CA ALA A 28 0.43 19.79 21.54
C ALA A 28 -0.26 20.78 22.51
N GLY A 29 -1.32 21.46 22.07
CA GLY A 29 -2.00 22.48 22.87
C GLY A 29 -1.23 23.80 22.93
N GLU A 30 -0.22 23.92 23.78
CA GLU A 30 0.53 25.18 23.88
C GLU A 30 1.60 25.33 22.79
N LYS A 31 1.93 24.26 22.07
CA LYS A 31 2.87 24.26 20.94
C LYS A 31 2.24 23.55 19.75
N ILE A 32 2.53 24.04 18.55
CA ILE A 32 2.28 23.30 17.30
C ILE A 32 3.64 22.82 16.81
N LEU A 33 3.87 21.52 16.84
CA LEU A 33 5.13 20.92 16.46
C LEU A 33 5.06 20.51 14.99
N ARG A 34 5.97 21.03 14.17
CA ARG A 34 6.15 20.57 12.79
C ARG A 34 7.28 19.57 12.74
N PHE A 35 7.07 18.47 12.05
CA PHE A 35 8.10 17.51 11.73
C PHE A 35 8.19 17.38 10.21
N TYR A 36 9.40 17.35 9.67
CA TYR A 36 9.62 17.05 8.26
C TYR A 36 10.35 15.73 8.14
N GLY A 37 9.77 14.81 7.39
CA GLY A 37 10.52 13.67 6.90
C GLY A 37 11.72 14.13 6.05
N ASP A 38 12.77 13.33 6.07
CA ASP A 38 14.02 13.64 5.36
C ASP A 38 13.82 13.73 3.84
N GLN A 39 12.90 12.90 3.31
CA GLN A 39 12.53 12.84 1.90
C GLN A 39 11.35 13.77 1.53
N ALA A 40 10.75 14.45 2.50
CA ALA A 40 9.63 15.33 2.24
C ALA A 40 10.00 16.48 1.29
N SER A 41 9.15 16.71 0.30
CA SER A 41 9.37 17.69 -0.75
C SER A 41 9.31 19.12 -0.20
N ALA A 42 9.93 20.06 -0.92
CA ALA A 42 9.84 21.47 -0.57
C ALA A 42 8.39 21.98 -0.56
N PHE A 43 7.50 21.38 -1.36
CA PHE A 43 6.10 21.76 -1.39
C PHE A 43 5.36 21.23 -0.16
N GLU A 44 5.56 19.97 0.26
CA GLU A 44 4.98 19.43 1.51
C GLU A 44 5.43 20.23 2.72
N LYS A 45 6.74 20.51 2.83
CA LYS A 45 7.31 21.34 3.90
C LYS A 45 6.64 22.72 3.93
N ASN A 46 6.45 23.35 2.78
CA ASN A 46 5.79 24.65 2.68
C ASN A 46 4.29 24.59 3.05
N GLN A 47 3.56 23.56 2.63
CA GLN A 47 2.15 23.39 3.00
C GLN A 47 1.98 23.11 4.50
N CYS A 48 2.82 22.24 5.06
CA CYS A 48 2.87 21.98 6.51
C CYS A 48 3.06 23.29 7.30
N ASN A 49 3.94 24.19 6.81
CA ASN A 49 4.12 25.51 7.40
C ASN A 49 2.86 26.37 7.36
N LEU A 50 2.24 26.49 6.19
CA LEU A 50 1.05 27.32 6.03
C LEU A 50 -0.11 26.83 6.90
N VAL A 51 -0.27 25.50 7.02
CA VAL A 51 -1.31 24.92 7.88
C VAL A 51 -0.99 25.12 9.36
N ALA A 52 0.28 24.93 9.77
CA ALA A 52 0.68 25.15 11.16
C ALA A 52 0.51 26.61 11.58
N GLU A 53 0.90 27.57 10.73
CA GLU A 53 0.70 29.01 10.98
C GLU A 53 -0.79 29.36 11.06
N LYS A 54 -1.62 28.75 10.20
CA LYS A 54 -3.07 28.92 10.25
C LYS A 54 -3.64 28.36 11.55
N MET A 55 -3.23 27.16 11.96
CA MET A 55 -3.63 26.56 13.23
C MET A 55 -3.19 27.42 14.42
N GLU A 56 -1.99 28.01 14.38
CA GLU A 56 -1.50 28.93 15.41
C GLU A 56 -2.36 30.19 15.49
N ALA A 57 -2.71 30.78 14.34
CA ALA A 57 -3.53 31.99 14.27
C ALA A 57 -4.99 31.76 14.69
N GLU A 58 -5.54 30.59 14.36
CA GLU A 58 -6.93 30.20 14.71
C GLU A 58 -7.04 29.59 16.11
N ALA A 59 -5.93 29.18 16.71
CA ALA A 59 -5.89 28.71 18.07
C ALA A 59 -6.28 29.87 19.00
N ASP A 60 -7.49 29.83 19.56
CA ASP A 60 -7.97 30.72 20.62
C ASP A 60 -7.24 30.43 21.96
N ARG A 61 -5.91 30.55 21.92
CA ARG A 61 -4.96 30.21 22.99
C ARG A 61 -4.25 31.47 23.50
N CYS A 62 -4.88 32.64 23.31
CA CYS A 62 -4.40 33.95 23.74
C CYS A 62 -2.95 34.26 23.27
N GLY A 63 -2.56 33.81 22.07
CA GLY A 63 -1.21 34.03 21.53
C GLY A 63 -0.10 33.25 22.23
N ARG A 64 -0.44 32.28 23.09
CA ARG A 64 0.54 31.39 23.76
C ARG A 64 0.94 30.21 22.89
N CYS A 65 0.13 29.86 21.90
CA CYS A 65 0.45 28.84 20.93
C CYS A 65 1.58 29.32 20.03
N LYS A 66 2.64 28.53 19.91
CA LYS A 66 3.74 28.81 18.98
C LYS A 66 4.03 27.60 18.11
N THR A 67 4.26 27.86 16.84
CA THR A 67 4.76 26.86 15.91
C THR A 67 6.26 26.66 16.10
N VAL A 68 6.70 25.43 16.27
CA VAL A 68 8.11 25.07 16.42
C VAL A 68 8.45 23.90 15.50
N LEU A 69 9.63 23.96 14.86
CA LEU A 69 10.15 22.85 14.07
C LEU A 69 10.85 21.86 15.00
N VAL A 70 10.50 20.57 14.89
CA VAL A 70 11.20 19.47 15.54
C VAL A 70 12.43 19.14 14.69
N ASP A 71 13.60 19.36 15.26
CA ASP A 71 14.88 18.99 14.68
C ASP A 71 15.41 17.73 15.37
N LEU A 72 15.44 16.61 14.63
CA LEU A 72 15.98 15.35 15.13
C LEU A 72 17.52 15.33 15.13
N SER A 73 18.17 16.17 14.33
CA SER A 73 19.64 16.26 14.26
C SER A 73 20.24 17.03 15.44
N ASN A 74 19.44 17.89 16.06
CA ASN A 74 19.79 18.66 17.25
C ASN A 74 18.66 18.59 18.30
N PRO A 75 18.53 17.46 19.01
CA PRO A 75 17.38 17.21 19.87
C PRO A 75 17.32 18.19 21.05
N GLY A 76 16.14 18.78 21.25
CA GLY A 76 15.84 19.70 22.34
C GLY A 76 14.60 19.30 23.16
N GLU A 77 14.07 20.25 23.93
CA GLU A 77 12.84 20.06 24.73
C GLU A 77 11.65 19.67 23.83
N GLU A 78 11.54 20.30 22.67
CA GLU A 78 10.48 20.05 21.69
C GLU A 78 10.57 18.66 21.09
N THR A 79 11.78 18.17 20.81
CA THR A 79 12.00 16.80 20.32
C THR A 79 11.59 15.77 21.39
N ALA A 80 11.93 16.03 22.66
CA ALA A 80 11.50 15.18 23.77
C ALA A 80 9.97 15.20 23.96
N LEU A 81 9.34 16.36 23.84
CA LEU A 81 7.88 16.51 23.90
C LEU A 81 7.19 15.78 22.75
N PHE A 82 7.71 15.94 21.53
CA PHE A 82 7.22 15.28 20.32
C PHE A 82 7.16 13.77 20.50
N TRP A 83 8.29 13.15 20.86
CA TRP A 83 8.35 11.71 21.07
C TRP A 83 7.50 11.25 22.25
N LYS A 84 7.47 12.00 23.35
CA LYS A 84 6.61 11.70 24.50
C LYS A 84 5.13 11.63 24.11
N LEU A 85 4.65 12.55 23.26
CA LEU A 85 3.26 12.59 22.81
C LEU A 85 2.93 11.44 21.85
N LEU A 86 3.92 10.93 21.11
CA LEU A 86 3.78 9.80 20.18
C LEU A 86 3.99 8.41 20.82
N GLY A 87 4.15 8.35 22.15
CA GLY A 87 4.33 7.09 22.88
C GLY A 87 5.79 6.65 23.07
N GLY A 88 6.75 7.54 22.82
CA GLY A 88 8.18 7.29 22.98
C GLY A 88 8.95 7.40 21.66
N GLU A 89 10.27 7.51 21.77
CA GLU A 89 11.17 7.57 20.62
C GLU A 89 11.23 6.21 19.91
N HIS A 90 11.02 6.23 18.60
CA HIS A 90 11.05 5.06 17.73
C HIS A 90 11.71 5.44 16.40
N GLU A 91 12.22 4.44 15.70
CA GLU A 91 12.70 4.60 14.33
C GLU A 91 11.53 4.95 13.40
N ILE A 92 11.69 6.01 12.61
CA ILE A 92 10.72 6.43 11.60
C ILE A 92 10.94 5.55 10.38
N LYS A 93 9.86 5.01 9.82
CA LYS A 93 9.94 4.11 8.67
C LYS A 93 9.81 4.92 7.38
N ASN A 94 10.41 4.42 6.30
CA ASN A 94 10.03 4.90 4.98
C ASN A 94 8.64 4.36 4.63
N THR A 95 7.86 5.07 3.81
CA THR A 95 6.51 4.64 3.43
C THR A 95 6.51 3.25 2.78
N GLU A 96 7.63 2.85 2.16
CA GLU A 96 7.85 1.51 1.60
C GLU A 96 7.97 0.39 2.65
N GLU A 97 8.30 0.73 3.90
CA GLU A 97 8.50 -0.21 5.03
C GLU A 97 7.31 -0.28 5.98
N GLU A 98 6.34 0.64 5.87
CA GLU A 98 5.08 0.53 6.58
C GLU A 98 4.37 -0.73 6.07
N SER A 99 4.13 -1.67 6.99
CA SER A 99 3.46 -2.91 6.64
C SER A 99 2.09 -2.55 6.07
N LEU A 100 1.93 -2.71 4.76
CA LEU A 100 0.67 -2.55 4.01
C LEU A 100 -0.48 -3.46 4.49
N LEU A 101 -0.26 -4.17 5.60
CA LEU A 101 -1.22 -5.00 6.30
C LEU A 101 -1.59 -4.31 7.62
N PRO A 102 -2.87 -4.02 7.88
CA PRO A 102 -3.33 -3.66 9.22
C PRO A 102 -2.86 -4.70 10.25
N ASP A 103 -2.47 -4.29 11.46
CA ASP A 103 -1.97 -5.18 12.54
C ASP A 103 -2.92 -6.37 12.86
N THR A 104 -4.18 -6.27 12.48
CA THR A 104 -5.21 -7.29 12.71
C THR A 104 -5.64 -8.04 11.44
N PHE A 105 -5.03 -7.79 10.29
CA PHE A 105 -5.46 -8.38 9.02
C PHE A 105 -4.51 -9.48 8.55
N THR A 106 -5.05 -10.69 8.41
CA THR A 106 -4.33 -11.81 7.82
C THR A 106 -4.62 -11.87 6.32
N PRO A 107 -3.61 -11.72 5.44
CA PRO A 107 -3.79 -11.78 4.00
C PRO A 107 -4.40 -13.12 3.54
N GLN A 108 -5.27 -13.04 2.53
CA GLN A 108 -5.94 -14.22 1.98
C GLN A 108 -5.79 -14.28 0.48
N LEU A 109 -5.33 -15.42 -0.02
CA LEU A 109 -5.22 -15.70 -1.45
C LEU A 109 -6.42 -16.55 -1.90
N PHE A 110 -7.10 -16.11 -2.95
CA PHE A 110 -8.23 -16.77 -3.56
C PHE A 110 -7.89 -17.20 -4.99
N GLN A 111 -8.07 -18.47 -5.29
CA GLN A 111 -8.02 -19.03 -6.63
C GLN A 111 -9.44 -19.03 -7.22
N ILE A 112 -9.63 -18.34 -8.33
CA ILE A 112 -10.85 -18.33 -9.13
C ILE A 112 -10.63 -19.24 -10.32
N LYS A 113 -11.37 -20.36 -10.34
CA LYS A 113 -11.31 -21.35 -11.40
C LYS A 113 -12.70 -21.74 -11.89
N LYS A 114 -12.76 -22.14 -13.15
CA LYS A 114 -13.97 -22.68 -13.77
C LYS A 114 -14.27 -24.09 -13.20
N THR A 115 -15.53 -24.34 -12.89
CA THR A 115 -16.01 -25.60 -12.30
C THR A 115 -17.10 -26.29 -13.13
N GLY A 116 -17.54 -25.67 -14.23
CA GLY A 116 -18.53 -26.18 -15.17
C GLY A 116 -18.72 -25.20 -16.34
N GLU A 117 -19.62 -25.51 -17.29
CA GLU A 117 -19.75 -24.76 -18.56
C GLU A 117 -19.96 -23.25 -18.39
N ASN A 118 -20.70 -22.82 -17.36
CA ASN A 118 -20.93 -21.39 -16.99
C ASN A 118 -20.82 -21.15 -15.48
N ASN A 119 -19.80 -21.71 -14.81
CA ASN A 119 -19.66 -21.50 -13.37
C ASN A 119 -18.20 -21.39 -12.93
N ALA A 120 -17.81 -20.20 -12.49
CA ALA A 120 -16.55 -19.95 -11.79
C ALA A 120 -16.79 -19.99 -10.27
N LYS A 121 -15.81 -20.51 -9.51
CA LYS A 121 -15.83 -20.49 -8.05
C LYS A 121 -14.50 -20.00 -7.52
N ALA A 122 -14.57 -19.24 -6.44
CA ALA A 122 -13.42 -18.79 -5.67
C ALA A 122 -13.15 -19.77 -4.52
N PHE A 123 -11.88 -20.18 -4.37
CA PHE A 123 -11.41 -21.04 -3.30
C PHE A 123 -10.27 -20.33 -2.57
N GLN A 124 -10.32 -20.28 -1.24
CA GLN A 124 -9.16 -19.84 -0.48
C GLN A 124 -8.05 -20.89 -0.62
N VAL A 125 -6.86 -20.45 -0.98
CA VAL A 125 -5.67 -21.28 -1.15
C VAL A 125 -4.56 -20.78 -0.22
N PRO A 126 -3.54 -21.62 0.07
CA PRO A 126 -2.39 -21.18 0.86
C PRO A 126 -1.74 -19.94 0.25
N LEU A 127 -1.35 -18.99 1.10
CA LEU A 127 -0.63 -17.77 0.72
C LEU A 127 0.81 -18.14 0.33
N SER A 128 0.98 -18.66 -0.87
CA SER A 128 2.26 -19.17 -1.37
C SER A 128 2.31 -19.05 -2.89
N HIS A 129 3.47 -18.72 -3.44
CA HIS A 129 3.73 -18.70 -4.88
C HIS A 129 3.50 -20.08 -5.52
N LEU A 130 3.64 -21.17 -4.76
CA LEU A 130 3.35 -22.54 -5.20
C LEU A 130 1.86 -22.79 -5.46
N SER A 131 0.96 -21.95 -4.92
CA SER A 131 -0.47 -22.02 -5.20
C SER A 131 -0.82 -21.40 -6.56
N LEU A 132 0.05 -20.56 -7.12
CA LEU A 132 -0.21 -19.87 -8.37
C LEU A 132 -0.05 -20.80 -9.57
N ASN A 133 -0.91 -20.60 -10.56
CA ASN A 133 -0.77 -21.20 -11.87
C ASN A 133 -1.22 -20.21 -12.95
N ASN A 134 -0.93 -20.54 -14.20
CA ASN A 134 -1.18 -19.64 -15.32
C ASN A 134 -2.58 -19.73 -15.92
N ARG A 135 -3.38 -20.74 -15.53
CA ARG A 135 -4.69 -21.01 -16.12
C ARG A 135 -5.84 -20.41 -15.33
N ASP A 136 -5.62 -20.11 -14.06
CA ASP A 136 -6.62 -19.58 -13.15
C ASP A 136 -6.36 -18.11 -12.82
N THR A 137 -7.41 -17.42 -12.40
CA THR A 137 -7.30 -16.04 -11.91
C THR A 137 -7.14 -16.06 -10.40
N PHE A 138 -6.28 -15.21 -9.85
CA PHE A 138 -6.04 -15.12 -8.41
C PHE A 138 -6.34 -13.73 -7.89
N ILE A 139 -6.90 -13.68 -6.68
CA ILE A 139 -7.09 -12.45 -5.90
C ILE A 139 -6.38 -12.59 -4.58
N LEU A 140 -5.44 -11.69 -4.30
CA LEU A 140 -4.83 -11.54 -2.99
C LEU A 140 -5.48 -10.34 -2.29
N ASP A 141 -6.26 -10.61 -1.25
CA ASP A 141 -6.71 -9.57 -0.32
C ASP A 141 -5.61 -9.36 0.73
N ALA A 142 -4.95 -8.21 0.66
CA ALA A 142 -3.92 -7.78 1.61
C ALA A 142 -4.45 -6.70 2.57
N GLY A 143 -5.78 -6.57 2.70
CA GLY A 143 -6.39 -5.58 3.59
C GLY A 143 -6.61 -4.30 2.81
N GLU A 144 -5.71 -3.33 2.89
CA GLU A 144 -5.89 -2.03 2.22
C GLU A 144 -5.63 -2.05 0.72
N CYS A 145 -5.00 -3.12 0.24
CA CYS A 145 -4.71 -3.35 -1.16
C CYS A 145 -5.23 -4.72 -1.59
N VAL A 146 -5.86 -4.77 -2.76
CA VAL A 146 -6.27 -6.01 -3.42
C VAL A 146 -5.43 -6.18 -4.67
N PHE A 147 -4.81 -7.35 -4.84
CA PHE A 147 -4.06 -7.66 -6.05
C PHE A 147 -4.80 -8.70 -6.86
N ARG A 148 -4.80 -8.50 -8.17
CA ARG A 148 -5.40 -9.43 -9.13
C ARG A 148 -4.35 -9.93 -10.10
N LEU A 149 -4.17 -11.24 -10.15
CA LEU A 149 -3.37 -11.91 -11.16
C LEU A 149 -4.31 -12.61 -12.13
N ASN A 150 -4.30 -12.20 -13.39
CA ASN A 150 -5.15 -12.78 -14.41
C ASN A 150 -4.56 -14.09 -14.95
N SER A 151 -5.44 -15.02 -15.29
CA SER A 151 -5.08 -16.18 -16.09
C SER A 151 -4.56 -15.75 -17.46
N ILE A 152 -3.62 -16.51 -18.00
CA ILE A 152 -3.36 -16.51 -19.44
C ILE A 152 -4.52 -17.29 -20.09
N CYS A 153 -5.60 -16.62 -20.47
CA CYS A 153 -6.65 -17.26 -21.26
C CYS A 153 -6.77 -16.51 -22.59
N GLU A 154 -6.55 -17.22 -23.69
CA GLU A 154 -6.59 -16.63 -25.04
C GLU A 154 -8.03 -16.47 -25.58
N SER A 155 -9.04 -17.09 -24.95
CA SER A 155 -10.42 -17.03 -25.45
C SER A 155 -11.26 -16.04 -24.66
N GLU A 156 -11.76 -15.00 -25.34
CA GLU A 156 -12.69 -14.00 -24.78
C GLU A 156 -13.95 -14.65 -24.16
N PHE A 157 -14.29 -15.87 -24.59
CA PHE A 157 -15.45 -16.61 -24.10
C PHE A 157 -15.20 -17.32 -22.77
N GLU A 158 -14.01 -17.85 -22.49
CA GLU A 158 -13.71 -18.53 -21.22
C GLU A 158 -13.35 -17.56 -20.10
N GLU A 159 -12.84 -16.38 -20.46
CA GLU A 159 -12.34 -15.40 -19.50
C GLU A 159 -13.46 -14.60 -18.81
N ASN A 160 -14.63 -14.45 -19.43
CA ASN A 160 -15.70 -13.57 -18.94
C ASN A 160 -16.24 -13.95 -17.56
N ASP A 161 -16.47 -15.23 -17.27
CA ASP A 161 -17.03 -15.67 -15.98
C ASP A 161 -16.02 -15.49 -14.83
N CYS A 162 -14.76 -15.86 -15.07
CA CYS A 162 -13.69 -15.67 -14.08
C CYS A 162 -13.42 -14.18 -13.85
N LYS A 163 -13.46 -13.36 -14.91
CA LYS A 163 -13.33 -11.89 -14.81
C LYS A 163 -14.46 -11.28 -14.01
N LEU A 164 -15.71 -11.65 -14.30
CA LEU A 164 -16.87 -11.12 -13.60
C LEU A 164 -16.87 -11.52 -12.11
N LEU A 165 -16.49 -12.76 -11.80
CA LEU A 165 -16.37 -13.19 -10.40
C LEU A 165 -15.19 -12.48 -9.72
N ALA A 166 -14.08 -12.28 -10.42
CA ALA A 166 -12.96 -11.52 -9.90
C ALA A 166 -13.37 -10.08 -9.58
N ASP A 167 -14.07 -9.38 -10.48
CA ASP A 167 -14.59 -8.03 -10.25
C ASP A 167 -15.54 -7.99 -9.04
N LYS A 168 -16.35 -9.04 -8.85
CA LYS A 168 -17.26 -9.15 -7.71
C LYS A 168 -16.52 -9.38 -6.39
N VAL A 169 -15.52 -10.26 -6.39
CA VAL A 169 -14.69 -10.54 -5.20
C VAL A 169 -13.86 -9.30 -4.87
N GLU A 170 -13.26 -8.68 -5.87
CA GLU A 170 -12.49 -7.44 -5.77
C GLU A 170 -13.37 -6.31 -5.22
N SER A 171 -14.56 -6.06 -5.77
CA SER A 171 -15.48 -5.04 -5.25
C SER A 171 -15.97 -5.33 -3.82
N THR A 172 -16.07 -6.61 -3.43
CA THR A 172 -16.45 -7.02 -2.07
C THR A 172 -15.29 -6.90 -1.08
N ALA A 173 -14.05 -7.15 -1.52
CA ALA A 173 -12.82 -7.01 -0.73
C ALA A 173 -12.38 -5.54 -0.60
N SER A 174 -12.60 -4.74 -1.66
CA SER A 174 -12.23 -3.33 -1.76
C SER A 174 -13.15 -2.37 -0.97
N ARG A 175 -13.92 -2.88 0.02
CA ARG A 175 -14.78 -2.07 0.91
C ARG A 175 -14.10 -0.74 1.24
N CYS A 176 -14.72 0.36 0.80
CA CYS A 176 -14.31 1.74 1.09
C CYS A 176 -13.08 2.28 0.33
N GLY A 177 -12.96 2.05 -0.99
CA GLY A 177 -11.99 2.80 -1.81
C GLY A 177 -10.54 2.34 -1.69
N ARG A 178 -10.35 1.06 -1.33
CA ARG A 178 -9.05 0.38 -1.29
C ARG A 178 -8.40 0.33 -2.68
N ARG A 179 -7.07 0.28 -2.70
CA ARG A 179 -6.28 0.26 -3.94
C ARG A 179 -6.37 -1.12 -4.58
N SER A 180 -6.70 -1.18 -5.87
CA SER A 180 -6.61 -2.42 -6.66
C SER A 180 -5.41 -2.34 -7.60
N VAL A 181 -4.67 -3.44 -7.70
CA VAL A 181 -3.48 -3.56 -8.54
C VAL A 181 -3.58 -4.83 -9.38
N VAL A 182 -3.49 -4.68 -10.70
CA VAL A 182 -3.34 -5.82 -11.60
C VAL A 182 -1.87 -6.22 -11.64
N VAL A 183 -1.59 -7.48 -11.33
CA VAL A 183 -0.26 -8.08 -11.36
C VAL A 183 -0.08 -8.73 -12.73
N ASP A 184 0.60 -8.03 -13.63
CA ASP A 184 0.98 -8.55 -14.94
C ASP A 184 2.45 -8.23 -15.24
N SER A 185 2.90 -8.62 -16.43
CA SER A 185 4.29 -8.40 -16.86
C SER A 185 4.60 -6.92 -17.12
N ALA A 186 3.59 -6.06 -17.32
CA ALA A 186 3.72 -4.64 -17.55
C ALA A 186 3.70 -3.81 -16.23
N ALA A 187 3.14 -4.37 -15.16
CA ALA A 187 3.08 -3.72 -13.85
C ALA A 187 4.48 -3.46 -13.27
N SER A 188 4.66 -2.32 -12.60
CA SER A 188 5.96 -1.99 -12.01
C SER A 188 6.30 -2.93 -10.85
N LEU A 189 7.60 -3.09 -10.58
CA LEU A 189 8.06 -3.89 -9.43
C LEU A 189 7.60 -3.27 -8.12
N GLU A 190 7.59 -1.95 -8.04
CA GLU A 190 7.17 -1.19 -6.86
C GLU A 190 5.68 -1.42 -6.55
N GLU A 191 4.80 -1.34 -7.55
CA GLU A 191 3.36 -1.54 -7.37
C GLU A 191 3.00 -2.97 -6.93
N THR A 192 3.77 -3.95 -7.40
CA THR A 192 3.54 -5.39 -7.15
C THR A 192 4.43 -5.96 -6.05
N ALA A 193 5.33 -5.16 -5.46
CA ALA A 193 6.32 -5.62 -4.49
C ALA A 193 5.69 -6.33 -3.30
N LEU A 194 4.58 -5.78 -2.78
CA LEU A 194 3.86 -6.37 -1.67
C LEU A 194 3.27 -7.73 -2.04
N PHE A 195 2.68 -7.87 -3.22
CA PHE A 195 2.14 -9.14 -3.68
C PHE A 195 3.19 -10.25 -3.60
N TRP A 196 4.35 -10.03 -4.22
CA TRP A 196 5.45 -10.99 -4.23
C TRP A 196 6.07 -11.22 -2.85
N LYS A 197 6.11 -10.20 -1.99
CA LYS A 197 6.54 -10.34 -0.59
C LYS A 197 5.61 -11.27 0.19
N LEU A 198 4.29 -11.15 -0.01
CA LEU A 198 3.29 -11.91 0.73
C LEU A 198 3.24 -13.39 0.31
N ILE A 199 3.39 -13.68 -0.99
CA ILE A 199 3.33 -15.06 -1.49
C ILE A 199 4.70 -15.73 -1.59
N GLY A 200 5.79 -14.96 -1.57
CA GLY A 200 7.14 -15.41 -1.91
C GLY A 200 7.67 -16.48 -0.97
N GLY A 201 7.58 -16.27 0.36
CA GLY A 201 8.05 -17.19 1.40
C GLY A 201 9.51 -17.65 1.23
N GLU A 202 10.44 -17.17 2.06
CA GLU A 202 11.91 -17.45 2.02
C GLU A 202 12.66 -17.16 0.69
N ILE A 203 11.97 -17.07 -0.45
CA ILE A 203 12.52 -16.72 -1.78
C ILE A 203 12.44 -15.21 -2.00
N GLU A 204 13.49 -14.61 -2.57
CA GLU A 204 13.50 -13.18 -2.89
C GLU A 204 12.39 -12.80 -3.88
N ARG A 205 11.66 -11.70 -3.60
CA ARG A 205 10.52 -11.20 -4.39
C ARG A 205 10.79 -11.10 -5.90
N GLU A 206 12.01 -10.71 -6.26
CA GLU A 206 12.44 -10.50 -7.65
C GLU A 206 12.63 -11.84 -8.38
N GLU A 207 13.17 -12.84 -7.70
CA GLU A 207 13.36 -14.18 -8.24
C GLU A 207 12.01 -14.89 -8.43
N CYS A 208 11.12 -14.76 -7.45
CA CYS A 208 9.75 -15.28 -7.53
C CYS A 208 8.99 -14.68 -8.72
N ARG A 209 9.06 -13.36 -8.91
CA ARG A 209 8.43 -12.66 -10.03
C ARG A 209 9.00 -13.14 -11.38
N LYS A 210 10.33 -13.18 -11.51
CA LYS A 210 11.01 -13.60 -12.75
C LYS A 210 10.66 -15.02 -13.13
N SER A 211 10.74 -15.95 -12.17
CA SER A 211 10.43 -17.37 -12.41
C SER A 211 8.98 -17.55 -12.86
N PHE A 212 8.03 -16.87 -12.21
CA PHE A 212 6.62 -16.96 -12.56
C PHE A 212 6.37 -16.49 -14.01
N PHE A 213 6.80 -15.28 -14.36
CA PHE A 213 6.57 -14.75 -15.71
C PHE A 213 7.38 -15.47 -16.80
N GLN A 214 8.54 -16.02 -16.47
CA GLN A 214 9.30 -16.87 -17.40
C GLN A 214 8.54 -18.16 -17.72
N ASN A 215 8.01 -18.86 -16.72
CA ASN A 215 7.18 -20.05 -16.93
C ASN A 215 5.90 -19.70 -17.68
N GLN A 216 5.32 -18.53 -17.39
CA GLN A 216 4.17 -17.97 -18.10
C GLN A 216 4.42 -17.84 -19.61
N GLN A 217 5.56 -17.26 -20.00
CA GLN A 217 5.93 -17.11 -21.42
C GLN A 217 6.21 -18.45 -22.12
N ILE A 218 6.81 -19.42 -21.41
CA ILE A 218 7.09 -20.75 -21.97
C ILE A 218 5.78 -21.49 -22.27
N GLU A 219 4.83 -21.49 -21.34
CA GLU A 219 3.54 -22.15 -21.54
C GLU A 219 2.74 -21.55 -22.70
N ILE A 220 2.74 -20.21 -22.85
CA ILE A 220 2.14 -19.53 -24.00
C ILE A 220 2.77 -20.03 -25.32
N ALA A 221 4.11 -20.05 -25.38
CA ALA A 221 4.81 -20.46 -26.58
C ALA A 221 4.53 -21.93 -26.95
N GLU A 222 4.43 -22.81 -25.95
CA GLU A 222 4.05 -24.20 -26.16
C GLU A 222 2.61 -24.34 -26.67
N GLU A 223 1.65 -23.61 -26.12
CA GLU A 223 0.24 -23.68 -26.56
C GLU A 223 0.06 -23.18 -28.00
N LEU A 224 0.76 -22.10 -28.37
CA LEU A 224 0.76 -21.61 -29.76
C LEU A 224 1.39 -22.60 -30.75
N SER A 225 2.40 -23.37 -30.32
CA SER A 225 3.05 -24.37 -31.19
C SER A 225 2.19 -25.63 -31.44
N ARG A 226 1.15 -25.86 -30.63
CA ARG A 226 0.23 -27.00 -30.73
C ARG A 226 -1.00 -26.73 -31.60
N LYS A 227 -1.25 -25.47 -31.99
CA LYS A 227 -2.31 -25.04 -32.90
C LYS A 227 -1.82 -25.01 -34.34
#